data_AF-K9VTH6-F1
#
_entry.id   AF-K9VTH6-F1
#
_cell.length_a   1.000
_cell.length_b   1.000
_cell.length_c   1.000
_cell.angle_alpha   90.00
_cell.angle_beta   90.00
_cell.angle_gamma   90.00
#
_symmetry.space_group_name_H-M   'P 1'
#
loop_
_entity.id
_entity.type
_entity.pdbx_description
1 polymer ?
#
loop_
_entity_poly.entity_id
_entity_poly.type
_entity_poly.pdbx_seq_one_letter_code
_entity_poly.pdbx_strand_id
1 'polypeptide(L)'
;MPTKKTQLPASQEPVTSSESTANTPNTSLLDVICAQLLATSERGIEALTALKAQLKAQYDTPETPETDSIVQQAWQHMNPDQRALISNRCEAHRGRTKSLHLLTVELEDLDKLIDNIEGEEITPELEVAVQQLLEQRGSTYEQWLSKVDNYCAAITNRHALSQQRKSEAERLSKLAATDSKRVDWMKAQLQKCLKSQGVKKLSLHRFHLTISNNGGVLPLKLPCEVNQLPPQFQRIEVSPDNSVIRQALEAGDIEAQEVAQFGGRETHLRVL
;
A
#
# COMPACT_ATOMS: atom_id res chain seq x y z
N MET A 1 66.71 32.15 -36.23
CA MET A 1 66.40 33.46 -35.61
C MET A 1 65.50 33.24 -34.41
N PRO A 2 66.04 33.26 -33.17
CA PRO A 2 65.24 33.19 -31.94
C PRO A 2 65.09 34.57 -31.28
N THR A 3 63.94 34.84 -30.65
CA THR A 3 63.75 35.98 -29.74
C THR A 3 63.09 35.54 -28.43
N LYS A 4 63.96 35.16 -27.50
CA LYS A 4 63.99 35.55 -26.08
C LYS A 4 62.70 36.17 -25.49
N LYS A 5 62.26 35.60 -24.37
CA LYS A 5 61.87 36.39 -23.18
C LYS A 5 62.63 35.91 -21.95
N THR A 6 62.81 36.83 -21.01
CA THR A 6 63.85 36.86 -19.98
C THR A 6 63.34 36.41 -18.59
N GLN A 7 64.26 35.97 -17.75
CA GLN A 7 64.15 35.61 -16.32
C GLN A 7 64.13 36.87 -15.41
N LEU A 8 63.91 36.89 -14.09
CA LEU A 8 63.63 35.86 -13.05
C LEU A 8 62.66 36.53 -11.99
N PRO A 9 62.91 36.61 -10.66
CA PRO A 9 62.90 35.54 -9.65
C PRO A 9 61.92 35.72 -8.46
N ALA A 10 61.75 34.59 -7.72
CA ALA A 10 61.70 34.42 -6.26
C ALA A 10 60.80 35.27 -5.32
N SER A 11 60.01 34.56 -4.49
CA SER A 11 59.95 34.58 -2.99
C SER A 11 58.72 33.74 -2.54
N GLN A 12 58.86 32.67 -1.73
CA GLN A 12 58.71 32.62 -0.25
C GLN A 12 57.27 32.98 0.23
N GLU A 13 56.55 32.27 1.13
CA GLU A 13 56.86 31.21 2.12
C GLU A 13 55.77 30.08 2.22
N PRO A 14 55.25 29.59 3.39
CA PRO A 14 55.54 28.21 3.81
C PRO A 14 54.31 27.31 4.08
N VAL A 15 54.58 26.07 4.46
CA VAL A 15 53.57 25.09 4.93
C VAL A 15 52.96 25.52 6.26
N THR A 16 51.64 25.62 6.32
CA THR A 16 50.87 25.55 7.57
C THR A 16 49.86 24.42 7.51
N SER A 17 50.01 23.47 8.44
CA SER A 17 49.01 22.46 8.74
C SER A 17 47.80 23.12 9.42
N SER A 18 46.60 22.98 8.85
CA SER A 18 45.34 23.33 9.50
C SER A 18 44.56 22.06 9.88
N GLU A 19 43.85 22.14 11.00
CA GLU A 19 43.37 20.97 11.73
C GLU A 19 42.07 20.39 11.16
N SER A 20 41.91 19.08 11.36
CA SER A 20 40.67 18.34 11.09
C SER A 20 39.58 18.72 12.10
N THR A 21 38.70 19.65 11.75
CA THR A 21 37.42 19.88 12.44
C THR A 21 36.30 19.09 11.77
N ALA A 22 36.07 17.87 12.24
CA ALA A 22 35.01 17.01 11.72
C ALA A 22 33.63 17.44 12.25
N ASN A 23 32.70 17.70 11.32
CA ASN A 23 31.26 17.91 11.48
C ASN A 23 30.63 17.36 12.79
N THR A 24 30.18 18.26 13.67
CA THR A 24 29.32 17.96 14.85
C THR A 24 27.88 18.51 14.80
N PRO A 25 27.11 18.41 13.69
CA PRO A 25 25.65 18.60 13.72
C PRO A 25 24.85 17.29 13.83
N ASN A 26 25.37 16.15 13.35
CA ASN A 26 24.60 14.89 13.31
C ASN A 26 24.59 14.10 14.62
N THR A 27 25.67 14.18 15.42
CA THR A 27 25.78 13.42 16.67
C THR A 27 24.73 13.85 17.69
N SER A 28 24.56 15.16 17.91
CA SER A 28 23.56 15.68 18.85
C SER A 28 22.12 15.38 18.44
N LEU A 29 21.84 15.34 17.14
CA LEU A 29 20.50 15.00 16.61
C LEU A 29 20.20 13.51 16.79
N LEU A 30 21.19 12.63 16.58
CA LEU A 30 21.10 11.20 16.91
C LEU A 30 20.92 10.97 18.42
N ASP A 31 21.66 11.68 19.27
CA ASP A 31 21.57 11.57 20.73
C ASP A 31 20.20 12.04 21.25
N VAL A 32 19.67 13.14 20.71
CA VAL A 32 18.31 13.63 21.01
C VAL A 32 17.26 12.62 20.55
N ILE A 33 17.36 12.08 19.33
CA ILE A 33 16.42 11.04 18.85
C ILE A 33 16.50 9.79 19.74
N CYS A 34 17.69 9.33 20.13
CA CYS A 34 17.85 8.18 21.02
C CYS A 34 17.23 8.45 22.40
N ALA A 35 17.47 9.62 23.00
CA ALA A 35 16.88 10.02 24.27
C ALA A 35 15.34 10.10 24.20
N GLN A 36 14.79 10.71 23.13
CA GLN A 36 13.35 10.80 22.92
C GLN A 36 12.71 9.43 22.64
N LEU A 37 13.37 8.52 21.91
CA LEU A 37 12.90 7.15 21.68
C LEU A 37 12.85 6.33 22.98
N LEU A 38 13.85 6.51 23.86
CA LEU A 38 13.87 5.88 25.18
C LEU A 38 12.77 6.45 26.08
N ALA A 39 12.56 7.77 26.09
CA ALA A 39 11.50 8.42 26.87
C ALA A 39 10.08 8.12 26.35
N THR A 40 9.88 8.04 25.03
CA THR A 40 8.58 7.68 24.44
C THR A 40 8.22 6.20 24.57
N SER A 41 9.19 5.34 24.96
CA SER A 41 8.94 3.92 25.23
C SER A 41 8.02 3.65 26.43
N GLU A 42 7.71 4.66 27.26
CA GLU A 42 6.70 4.58 28.33
C GLU A 42 5.27 4.88 27.85
N ARG A 43 5.09 5.43 26.64
CA ARG A 43 3.79 5.85 26.08
C ARG A 43 3.41 5.19 24.74
N GLY A 44 4.19 4.20 24.30
CA GLY A 44 3.82 3.30 23.20
C GLY A 44 3.83 3.92 21.79
N ILE A 45 3.10 3.29 20.86
CA ILE A 45 3.14 3.56 19.41
C ILE A 45 2.63 4.98 19.07
N GLU A 46 1.70 5.51 19.85
CA GLU A 46 1.21 6.89 19.69
C GLU A 46 2.32 7.91 19.95
N ALA A 47 3.17 7.67 20.95
CA ALA A 47 4.29 8.55 21.26
C ALA A 47 5.41 8.48 20.20
N LEU A 48 5.65 7.31 19.60
CA LEU A 48 6.50 7.17 18.41
C LEU A 48 5.95 7.93 17.20
N THR A 49 4.62 7.94 17.04
CA THR A 49 3.93 8.62 15.94
C THR A 49 3.94 10.14 16.14
N ALA A 50 3.72 10.61 17.37
CA ALA A 50 3.89 12.00 17.77
C ALA A 50 5.35 12.49 17.62
N LEU A 51 6.33 11.64 17.94
CA LEU A 51 7.75 11.94 17.73
C LEU A 51 8.09 12.10 16.24
N LYS A 52 7.62 11.17 15.38
CA LYS A 52 7.75 11.30 13.92
C LYS A 52 7.09 12.59 13.42
N ALA A 53 5.93 12.98 13.97
CA ALA A 53 5.24 14.22 13.62
C ALA A 53 5.98 15.49 14.10
N GLN A 54 6.58 15.48 15.30
CA GLN A 54 7.38 16.59 15.81
C GLN A 54 8.65 16.80 14.98
N LEU A 55 9.39 15.73 14.67
CA LEU A 55 10.57 15.80 13.80
C LEU A 55 10.19 16.32 12.40
N LYS A 56 9.08 15.84 11.83
CA LYS A 56 8.53 16.34 10.56
C LYS A 56 8.22 17.83 10.58
N ALA A 57 7.61 18.33 11.66
CA ALA A 57 7.30 19.76 11.83
C ALA A 57 8.54 20.64 12.09
N GLN A 58 9.59 20.08 12.71
CA GLN A 58 10.81 20.81 13.06
C GLN A 58 11.82 20.90 11.89
N TYR A 59 11.76 19.97 10.93
CA TYR A 59 12.70 19.87 9.80
C TYR A 59 12.02 19.94 8.41
N ASP A 60 10.73 20.29 8.35
CA ASP A 60 9.91 20.49 7.14
C ASP A 60 10.14 19.45 6.01
N THR A 61 10.28 18.18 6.41
CA THR A 61 10.70 17.09 5.54
C THR A 61 9.50 16.25 5.08
N PRO A 62 9.31 16.04 3.76
CA PRO A 62 8.29 15.11 3.27
C PRO A 62 8.63 13.66 3.65
N GLU A 63 7.63 12.77 3.61
CA GLU A 63 7.82 11.33 3.84
C GLU A 63 8.58 10.68 2.68
N THR A 64 9.91 10.86 2.68
CA THR A 64 10.86 10.21 1.78
C THR A 64 11.51 9.01 2.47
N PRO A 65 12.04 8.03 1.71
CA PRO A 65 12.78 6.89 2.25
C PRO A 65 14.03 7.28 3.08
N GLU A 66 14.45 8.55 3.03
CA GLU A 66 15.50 9.10 3.87
C GLU A 66 15.10 9.13 5.35
N THR A 67 13.81 9.33 5.67
CA THR A 67 13.32 9.33 7.07
C THR A 67 13.41 7.93 7.70
N ASP A 68 13.06 6.88 6.96
CA ASP A 68 13.26 5.49 7.43
C ASP A 68 14.75 5.12 7.46
N SER A 69 15.58 5.63 6.53
CA SER A 69 17.04 5.49 6.58
C SER A 69 17.65 6.12 7.85
N ILE A 70 17.20 7.31 8.24
CA ILE A 70 17.67 7.99 9.48
C ILE A 70 17.23 7.21 10.73
N VAL A 71 15.99 6.70 10.77
CA VAL A 71 15.51 5.83 11.87
C VAL A 71 16.32 4.52 11.93
N GLN A 72 16.68 3.95 10.78
CA GLN A 72 17.46 2.72 10.69
C GLN A 72 18.94 2.94 11.06
N GLN A 73 19.51 4.11 10.74
CA GLN A 73 20.84 4.53 11.21
C GLN A 73 20.84 4.78 12.72
N ALA A 74 19.83 5.48 13.26
CA ALA A 74 19.66 5.65 14.71
C ALA A 74 19.57 4.29 15.43
N TRP A 75 18.78 3.36 14.90
CA TRP A 75 18.72 1.98 15.39
C TRP A 75 20.08 1.28 15.34
N GLN A 76 20.91 1.54 14.31
CA GLN A 76 22.27 1.00 14.19
C GLN A 76 23.30 1.65 15.13
N HIS A 77 23.01 2.82 15.72
CA HIS A 77 23.87 3.49 16.71
C HIS A 77 23.49 3.22 18.18
N MET A 78 22.25 2.81 18.49
CA MET A 78 21.85 2.44 19.86
C MET A 78 22.66 1.24 20.41
N ASN A 79 22.96 1.20 21.71
CA ASN A 79 23.63 0.05 22.33
C ASN A 79 22.75 -1.23 22.19
N PRO A 80 23.31 -2.41 21.85
CA PRO A 80 22.61 -3.70 21.90
C PRO A 80 21.59 -3.88 23.04
N ASP A 81 21.93 -3.50 24.28
CA ASP A 81 21.02 -3.63 25.43
C ASP A 81 19.76 -2.75 25.30
N GLN A 82 19.90 -1.56 24.73
CA GLN A 82 18.79 -0.63 24.47
C GLN A 82 17.89 -1.15 23.33
N ARG A 83 18.48 -1.74 22.29
CA ARG A 83 17.72 -2.39 21.20
C ARG A 83 16.95 -3.60 21.72
N ALA A 84 17.58 -4.42 22.56
CA ALA A 84 16.94 -5.56 23.21
C ALA A 84 15.78 -5.11 24.12
N LEU A 85 15.97 -4.05 24.91
CA LEU A 85 14.91 -3.47 25.75
C LEU A 85 13.72 -2.98 24.92
N ILE A 86 13.95 -2.32 23.79
CA ILE A 86 12.88 -1.86 22.89
C ILE A 86 12.21 -3.04 22.19
N SER A 87 12.96 -4.04 21.68
CA SER A 87 12.37 -5.24 21.07
C SER A 87 11.49 -5.99 22.07
N ASN A 88 12.01 -6.28 23.27
CA ASN A 88 11.26 -6.95 24.34
C ASN A 88 10.00 -6.16 24.77
N ARG A 89 10.05 -4.82 24.81
CA ARG A 89 8.87 -3.98 25.10
C ARG A 89 7.86 -3.99 23.95
N CYS A 90 8.30 -3.90 22.69
CA CYS A 90 7.43 -4.02 21.51
C CYS A 90 6.79 -5.41 21.40
N GLU A 91 7.53 -6.47 21.74
CA GLU A 91 7.04 -7.84 21.81
C GLU A 91 6.04 -8.02 22.96
N ALA A 92 6.32 -7.43 24.14
CA ALA A 92 5.36 -7.39 25.25
C ALA A 92 4.07 -6.63 24.89
N HIS A 93 4.12 -5.60 24.04
CA HIS A 93 2.92 -4.95 23.51
C HIS A 93 2.20 -5.80 22.46
N ARG A 94 2.93 -6.48 21.55
CA ARG A 94 2.33 -7.40 20.57
C ARG A 94 1.65 -8.60 21.24
N GLY A 95 2.19 -9.09 22.37
CA GLY A 95 1.59 -10.14 23.18
C GLY A 95 0.44 -9.70 24.10
N ARG A 96 0.16 -8.40 24.23
CA ARG A 96 -0.81 -7.86 25.21
C ARG A 96 -2.22 -7.59 24.69
N THR A 97 -2.45 -7.47 23.39
CA THR A 97 -3.81 -7.30 22.87
C THR A 97 -4.31 -8.60 22.27
N LYS A 98 -5.26 -9.26 22.95
CA LYS A 98 -5.97 -10.43 22.45
C LYS A 98 -6.59 -10.13 21.07
N SER A 99 -6.70 -11.17 20.23
CA SER A 99 -7.39 -11.05 18.94
C SER A 99 -8.90 -11.00 19.17
N LEU A 100 -9.67 -10.48 18.21
CA LEU A 100 -11.13 -10.43 18.32
C LEU A 100 -11.72 -11.84 18.55
N HIS A 101 -11.20 -12.84 17.84
CA HIS A 101 -11.61 -14.23 18.01
C HIS A 101 -11.27 -14.79 19.40
N LEU A 102 -10.08 -14.52 19.94
CA LEU A 102 -9.72 -14.96 21.29
C LEU A 102 -10.60 -14.30 22.37
N LEU A 103 -10.94 -13.03 22.20
CA LEU A 103 -11.89 -12.34 23.08
C LEU A 103 -13.30 -12.93 22.99
N THR A 104 -13.76 -13.34 21.80
CA THR A 104 -15.03 -14.06 21.63
C THR A 104 -15.02 -15.41 22.34
N VAL A 105 -13.98 -16.23 22.15
CA VAL A 105 -13.87 -17.55 22.81
C VAL A 105 -13.81 -17.39 24.33
N GLU A 106 -13.07 -16.40 24.84
CA GLU A 106 -13.02 -16.11 26.27
C GLU A 106 -14.36 -15.65 26.84
N LEU A 107 -15.15 -14.84 26.10
CA LEU A 107 -16.50 -14.49 26.50
C LEU A 107 -17.43 -15.71 26.54
N GLU A 108 -17.36 -16.59 25.54
CA GLU A 108 -18.13 -17.85 25.53
C GLU A 108 -17.76 -18.78 26.70
N ASP A 109 -16.47 -18.85 27.06
CA ASP A 109 -16.01 -19.66 28.18
C ASP A 109 -16.38 -19.06 29.53
N LEU A 110 -16.38 -17.72 29.67
CA LEU A 110 -16.89 -17.02 30.85
C LEU A 110 -18.42 -17.18 30.99
N ASP A 111 -19.17 -17.13 29.89
CA ASP A 111 -20.62 -17.39 29.88
C ASP A 111 -20.93 -18.81 30.38
N LYS A 112 -20.26 -19.83 29.84
CA LYS A 112 -20.39 -21.23 30.31
C LYS A 112 -20.06 -21.37 31.81
N LEU A 113 -19.05 -20.66 32.31
CA LEU A 113 -18.68 -20.71 33.73
C LEU A 113 -19.76 -20.08 34.62
N ILE A 114 -20.41 -19.00 34.18
CA ILE A 114 -21.52 -18.36 34.90
C ILE A 114 -22.75 -19.28 34.90
N ASP A 115 -23.13 -19.82 33.74
CA ASP A 115 -24.27 -20.74 33.60
C ASP A 115 -24.13 -21.99 34.51
N ASN A 116 -22.90 -22.50 34.68
CA ASN A 116 -22.62 -23.66 35.55
C ASN A 116 -22.78 -23.36 37.06
N ILE A 117 -22.72 -22.10 37.49
CA ILE A 117 -22.88 -21.69 38.89
C ILE A 117 -24.36 -21.46 39.23
N GLU A 118 -25.23 -21.32 38.23
CA GLU A 118 -26.67 -21.04 38.38
C GLU A 118 -27.45 -22.26 38.93
N GLY A 119 -27.27 -22.55 40.22
CA GLY A 119 -27.95 -23.64 40.93
C GLY A 119 -27.28 -24.14 42.22
N GLU A 120 -26.07 -23.67 42.56
CA GLU A 120 -25.38 -24.07 43.80
C GLU A 120 -25.81 -23.25 45.02
N GLU A 121 -25.64 -23.80 46.23
CA GLU A 121 -25.86 -23.05 47.48
C GLU A 121 -24.80 -21.96 47.62
N ILE A 122 -25.25 -20.70 47.70
CA ILE A 122 -24.38 -19.53 47.75
C ILE A 122 -23.66 -19.47 49.10
N THR A 123 -22.38 -19.86 49.12
CA THR A 123 -21.48 -19.57 50.25
C THR A 123 -20.84 -18.18 50.10
N PRO A 124 -20.40 -17.53 51.20
CA PRO A 124 -19.74 -16.22 51.12
C PRO A 124 -18.48 -16.22 50.25
N GLU A 125 -17.77 -17.35 50.17
CA GLU A 125 -16.61 -17.52 49.31
C GLU A 125 -17.02 -17.60 47.82
N LEU A 126 -18.16 -18.21 47.51
CA LEU A 126 -18.71 -18.30 46.16
C LEU A 126 -19.21 -16.95 45.66
N GLU A 127 -19.84 -16.11 46.52
CA GLU A 127 -20.24 -14.73 46.17
C GLU A 127 -19.06 -13.90 45.63
N VAL A 128 -17.92 -13.97 46.30
CA VAL A 128 -16.71 -13.23 45.89
C VAL A 128 -16.16 -13.75 44.56
N ALA A 129 -16.18 -15.07 44.34
CA ALA A 129 -15.74 -15.67 43.08
C ALA A 129 -16.68 -15.30 41.90
N VAL A 130 -18.00 -15.31 42.12
CA VAL A 130 -18.99 -14.87 41.11
C VAL A 130 -18.81 -13.40 40.77
N GLN A 131 -18.61 -12.53 41.77
CA GLN A 131 -18.37 -11.10 41.53
C GLN A 131 -17.12 -10.87 40.67
N GLN A 132 -16.01 -11.57 40.97
CA GLN A 132 -14.78 -11.50 40.15
C GLN A 132 -15.00 -12.00 38.72
N LEU A 133 -15.78 -13.07 38.54
CA LEU A 133 -16.09 -13.64 37.23
C LEU A 133 -16.93 -12.67 36.37
N LEU A 134 -17.92 -12.01 36.98
CA LEU A 134 -18.74 -10.98 36.33
C LEU A 134 -17.92 -9.74 35.95
N GLU A 135 -17.01 -9.29 36.82
CA GLU A 135 -16.07 -8.20 36.53
C GLU A 135 -15.11 -8.54 35.37
N GLN A 136 -14.56 -9.76 35.36
CA GLN A 136 -13.71 -10.24 34.27
C GLN A 136 -14.48 -10.28 32.95
N ARG A 137 -15.73 -10.78 32.95
CA ARG A 137 -16.61 -10.79 31.78
C ARG A 137 -16.87 -9.37 31.26
N GLY A 138 -17.21 -8.43 32.15
CA GLY A 138 -17.41 -7.02 31.82
C GLY A 138 -16.18 -6.41 31.13
N SER A 139 -15.01 -6.56 31.73
CA SER A 139 -13.74 -6.06 31.16
C SER A 139 -13.39 -6.69 29.81
N THR A 140 -13.67 -7.99 29.64
CA THR A 140 -13.42 -8.71 28.37
C THR A 140 -14.38 -8.23 27.28
N TYR A 141 -15.62 -7.94 27.63
CA TYR A 141 -16.62 -7.40 26.70
C TYR A 141 -16.30 -5.97 26.25
N GLU A 142 -15.82 -5.10 27.15
CA GLU A 142 -15.34 -3.77 26.78
C GLU A 142 -14.13 -3.83 25.83
N GLN A 143 -13.18 -4.74 26.09
CA GLN A 143 -12.05 -5.00 25.19
C GLN A 143 -12.52 -5.52 23.81
N TRP A 144 -13.53 -6.39 23.79
CA TRP A 144 -14.14 -6.89 22.56
C TRP A 144 -14.81 -5.78 21.75
N LEU A 145 -15.64 -4.94 22.40
CA LEU A 145 -16.29 -3.78 21.77
C LEU A 145 -15.27 -2.80 21.19
N SER A 146 -14.24 -2.44 21.97
CA SER A 146 -13.16 -1.58 21.49
C SER A 146 -12.44 -2.20 20.29
N LYS A 147 -12.25 -3.53 20.28
CA LYS A 147 -11.65 -4.22 19.14
C LYS A 147 -12.54 -4.14 17.89
N VAL A 148 -13.84 -4.38 18.02
CA VAL A 148 -14.81 -4.27 16.91
C VAL A 148 -14.83 -2.86 16.31
N ASP A 149 -14.89 -1.81 17.16
CA ASP A 149 -14.87 -0.43 16.70
C ASP A 149 -13.57 -0.09 15.93
N ASN A 150 -12.43 -0.53 16.44
CA ASN A 150 -11.14 -0.42 15.74
C ASN A 150 -11.13 -1.15 14.37
N TYR A 151 -11.80 -2.30 14.25
CA TYR A 151 -11.99 -2.97 12.95
C TYR A 151 -12.86 -2.15 12.00
N CYS A 152 -13.98 -1.59 12.47
CA CYS A 152 -14.85 -0.72 11.68
C CYS A 152 -14.09 0.52 11.18
N ALA A 153 -13.38 1.23 12.07
CA ALA A 153 -12.55 2.38 11.72
C ALA A 153 -11.47 2.02 10.67
N ALA A 154 -10.79 0.87 10.84
CA ALA A 154 -9.80 0.39 9.89
C ALA A 154 -10.42 0.06 8.51
N ILE A 155 -11.58 -0.59 8.47
CA ILE A 155 -12.30 -0.92 7.22
C ILE A 155 -12.70 0.36 6.49
N THR A 156 -13.33 1.32 7.19
CA THR A 156 -13.78 2.59 6.60
C THR A 156 -12.61 3.40 6.04
N ASN A 157 -11.49 3.50 6.77
CA ASN A 157 -10.27 4.16 6.30
C ASN A 157 -9.70 3.46 5.04
N ARG A 158 -9.58 2.12 5.04
CA ARG A 158 -9.11 1.36 3.88
C ARG A 158 -10.03 1.52 2.66
N HIS A 159 -11.34 1.59 2.88
CA HIS A 159 -12.31 1.84 1.82
C HIS A 159 -12.15 3.25 1.22
N ALA A 160 -12.06 4.29 2.04
CA ALA A 160 -11.82 5.66 1.59
C ALA A 160 -10.51 5.80 0.79
N LEU A 161 -9.41 5.24 1.29
CA LEU A 161 -8.13 5.21 0.58
C LEU A 161 -8.22 4.45 -0.76
N SER A 162 -8.99 3.37 -0.84
CA SER A 162 -9.22 2.62 -2.08
C SER A 162 -9.96 3.47 -3.12
N GLN A 163 -11.02 4.18 -2.71
CA GLN A 163 -11.76 5.08 -3.60
C GLN A 163 -10.89 6.25 -4.10
N GLN A 164 -10.13 6.90 -3.21
CA GLN A 164 -9.22 7.99 -3.58
C GLN A 164 -8.14 7.52 -4.57
N ARG A 165 -7.56 6.33 -4.36
CA ARG A 165 -6.56 5.76 -5.27
C ARG A 165 -7.15 5.41 -6.64
N LYS A 166 -8.39 4.94 -6.69
CA LYS A 166 -9.09 4.68 -7.97
C LYS A 166 -9.33 5.97 -8.76
N SER A 167 -9.84 7.03 -8.11
CA SER A 167 -10.08 8.31 -8.79
C SER A 167 -8.79 8.95 -9.30
N GLU A 168 -7.69 8.86 -8.54
CA GLU A 168 -6.39 9.35 -8.97
C GLU A 168 -5.77 8.50 -10.10
N ALA A 169 -5.90 7.18 -10.05
CA ALA A 169 -5.48 6.30 -11.14
C ALA A 169 -6.24 6.60 -12.45
N GLU A 170 -7.55 6.86 -12.37
CA GLU A 170 -8.34 7.32 -13.52
C GLU A 170 -7.86 8.68 -14.05
N ARG A 171 -7.55 9.63 -13.17
CA ARG A 171 -7.06 10.96 -13.55
C ARG A 171 -5.72 10.86 -14.29
N LEU A 172 -4.78 10.08 -13.76
CA LEU A 172 -3.47 9.83 -14.37
C LEU A 172 -3.61 9.08 -15.71
N SER A 173 -4.51 8.10 -15.80
CA SER A 173 -4.82 7.39 -17.05
C SER A 173 -5.37 8.33 -18.14
N LYS A 174 -6.30 9.23 -17.77
CA LYS A 174 -6.86 10.26 -18.68
C LYS A 174 -5.77 11.23 -19.17
N LEU A 175 -4.82 11.61 -18.31
CA LEU A 175 -3.68 12.46 -18.68
C LEU A 175 -2.72 11.73 -19.65
N ALA A 176 -2.30 10.50 -19.31
CA ALA A 176 -1.43 9.69 -20.17
C ALA A 176 -2.06 9.41 -21.55
N ALA A 177 -3.37 9.18 -21.61
CA ALA A 177 -4.12 9.03 -22.86
C ALA A 177 -4.15 10.32 -23.69
N THR A 178 -4.13 11.50 -23.04
CA THR A 178 -4.08 12.80 -23.71
C THR A 178 -2.70 13.04 -24.31
N ASP A 179 -1.63 12.77 -23.57
CA ASP A 179 -0.25 12.89 -24.06
C ASP A 179 0.04 11.91 -25.19
N SER A 180 -0.46 10.65 -25.09
CA SER A 180 -0.35 9.67 -26.17
C SER A 180 -1.01 10.16 -27.47
N LYS A 181 -2.25 10.66 -27.40
CA LYS A 181 -2.94 11.28 -28.55
C LYS A 181 -2.17 12.47 -29.11
N ARG A 182 -1.55 13.28 -28.25
CA ARG A 182 -0.74 14.44 -28.68
C ARG A 182 0.53 14.01 -29.40
N VAL A 183 1.22 12.99 -28.90
CA VAL A 183 2.39 12.36 -29.53
C VAL A 183 2.02 11.78 -30.89
N ASP A 184 0.91 11.07 -31.02
CA ASP A 184 0.49 10.47 -32.29
C ASP A 184 0.07 11.53 -33.32
N TRP A 185 -0.58 12.62 -32.89
CA TRP A 185 -0.81 13.78 -33.74
C TRP A 185 0.52 14.40 -34.23
N MET A 186 1.52 14.57 -33.35
CA MET A 186 2.84 15.09 -33.74
C MET A 186 3.55 14.18 -34.75
N LYS A 187 3.53 12.86 -34.53
CA LYS A 187 4.05 11.86 -35.48
C LYS A 187 3.35 11.95 -36.83
N ALA A 188 2.02 12.08 -36.85
CA ALA A 188 1.23 12.17 -38.07
C ALA A 188 1.56 13.45 -38.88
N GLN A 189 1.69 14.61 -38.22
CA GLN A 189 2.11 15.85 -38.88
C GLN A 189 3.55 15.75 -39.42
N LEU A 190 4.49 15.22 -38.63
CA LEU A 190 5.88 15.03 -39.08
C LEU A 190 5.94 14.07 -40.28
N GLN A 191 5.19 12.97 -40.25
CA GLN A 191 5.10 12.03 -41.37
C GLN A 191 4.50 12.68 -42.62
N LYS A 192 3.48 13.54 -42.48
CA LYS A 192 2.90 14.31 -43.58
C LYS A 192 3.94 15.24 -44.23
N CYS A 193 4.67 16.01 -43.43
CA CYS A 193 5.71 16.92 -43.92
C CYS A 193 6.86 16.17 -44.63
N LEU A 194 7.36 15.08 -44.03
CA LEU A 194 8.42 14.26 -44.63
C LEU A 194 7.95 13.60 -45.95
N LYS A 195 6.71 13.11 -46.01
CA LYS A 195 6.10 12.59 -47.24
C LYS A 195 6.00 13.65 -48.34
N SER A 196 5.58 14.88 -48.03
CA SER A 196 5.53 15.97 -49.02
C SER A 196 6.90 16.38 -49.56
N GLN A 197 7.97 16.15 -48.79
CA GLN A 197 9.36 16.40 -49.20
C GLN A 197 10.03 15.16 -49.83
N GLY A 198 9.31 14.03 -49.99
CA GLY A 198 9.84 12.77 -50.53
C GLY A 198 10.84 12.03 -49.61
N VAL A 199 11.07 12.51 -48.40
CA VAL A 199 12.12 12.00 -47.48
C VAL A 199 11.62 10.75 -46.75
N LYS A 200 12.19 9.58 -47.09
CA LYS A 200 11.87 8.29 -46.44
C LYS A 200 12.71 7.99 -45.20
N LYS A 201 13.93 8.51 -45.12
CA LYS A 201 14.88 8.36 -43.99
C LYS A 201 15.56 9.69 -43.75
N LEU A 202 15.73 10.07 -42.48
CA LEU A 202 16.40 11.30 -42.07
C LEU A 202 17.18 11.07 -40.78
N SER A 203 18.50 11.21 -40.83
CA SER A 203 19.37 11.20 -39.65
C SER A 203 19.64 12.63 -39.19
N LEU A 204 19.30 12.91 -37.93
CA LEU A 204 19.60 14.14 -37.21
C LEU A 204 20.67 13.84 -36.15
N HIS A 205 21.30 14.89 -35.60
CA HIS A 205 22.34 14.73 -34.57
C HIS A 205 21.92 13.86 -33.37
N ARG A 206 20.64 13.95 -32.93
CA ARG A 206 20.10 13.20 -31.78
C ARG A 206 19.12 12.07 -32.15
N PHE A 207 18.53 12.08 -33.35
CA PHE A 207 17.39 11.23 -33.69
C PHE A 207 17.50 10.68 -35.12
N HIS A 208 17.06 9.45 -35.32
CA HIS A 208 17.03 8.79 -36.62
C HIS A 208 15.58 8.47 -36.97
N LEU A 209 15.08 9.09 -38.04
CA LEU A 209 13.70 8.99 -38.49
C LEU A 209 13.63 8.09 -39.73
N THR A 210 12.67 7.17 -39.76
CA THR A 210 12.37 6.33 -40.93
C THR A 210 10.87 6.18 -41.06
N ILE A 211 10.35 6.35 -42.28
CA ILE A 211 8.95 6.04 -42.60
C ILE A 211 8.90 4.58 -43.06
N SER A 212 8.56 3.68 -42.13
CA SER A 212 8.24 2.29 -42.41
C SER A 212 6.73 2.07 -42.57
N ASN A 213 6.35 0.95 -43.19
CA ASN A 213 4.98 0.46 -43.10
C ASN A 213 4.73 -0.14 -41.70
N ASN A 214 3.46 -0.28 -41.31
CA ASN A 214 3.09 -0.98 -40.08
C ASN A 214 3.56 -2.44 -40.15
N GLY A 215 4.23 -2.92 -39.09
CA GLY A 215 4.60 -4.32 -38.95
C GLY A 215 3.45 -5.19 -38.46
N GLY A 216 3.67 -6.51 -38.43
CA GLY A 216 2.68 -7.51 -38.03
C GLY A 216 2.10 -8.29 -39.22
N VAL A 217 1.13 -9.17 -38.94
CA VAL A 217 0.38 -9.89 -39.98
C VAL A 217 -0.42 -8.87 -40.80
N LEU A 218 -0.40 -9.02 -42.12
CA LEU A 218 -1.13 -8.14 -43.02
C LEU A 218 -2.63 -8.14 -42.66
N PRO A 219 -3.29 -6.98 -42.46
CA PRO A 219 -4.68 -6.95 -42.03
C PRO A 219 -5.58 -7.60 -43.08
N LEU A 220 -6.19 -8.72 -42.72
CA LEU A 220 -7.08 -9.48 -43.60
C LEU A 220 -8.40 -8.72 -43.77
N LYS A 221 -8.63 -8.20 -44.98
CA LYS A 221 -9.91 -7.59 -45.35
C LYS A 221 -10.85 -8.68 -45.81
N LEU A 222 -11.85 -9.02 -44.99
CA LEU A 222 -12.95 -9.87 -45.39
C LEU A 222 -13.93 -9.04 -46.22
N PRO A 223 -14.21 -9.39 -47.49
CA PRO A 223 -15.17 -8.67 -48.33
C PRO A 223 -16.63 -9.11 -48.08
N CYS A 224 -16.85 -10.02 -47.13
CA CYS A 224 -18.16 -10.59 -46.78
C CYS A 224 -18.39 -10.48 -45.27
N GLU A 225 -19.66 -10.48 -44.89
CA GLU A 225 -20.08 -10.43 -43.48
C GLU A 225 -19.71 -11.71 -42.74
N VAL A 226 -19.55 -11.63 -41.42
CA VAL A 226 -19.10 -12.77 -40.57
C VAL A 226 -20.00 -14.00 -40.75
N ASN A 227 -21.32 -13.79 -40.89
CA ASN A 227 -22.32 -14.85 -41.07
C ASN A 227 -22.29 -15.49 -42.47
N GLN A 228 -21.58 -14.88 -43.44
CA GLN A 228 -21.39 -15.40 -44.80
C GLN A 228 -20.04 -16.12 -44.97
N LEU A 229 -19.20 -16.14 -43.94
CA LEU A 229 -17.96 -16.92 -43.95
C LEU A 229 -18.29 -18.42 -44.06
N PRO A 230 -17.58 -19.19 -44.90
CA PRO A 230 -17.65 -20.66 -44.86
C PRO A 230 -17.41 -21.20 -43.44
N PRO A 231 -18.12 -22.27 -43.00
CA PRO A 231 -18.05 -22.77 -41.62
C PRO A 231 -16.63 -23.07 -41.12
N GLN A 232 -15.74 -23.51 -42.02
CA GLN A 232 -14.31 -23.75 -41.75
C GLN A 232 -13.51 -22.52 -41.29
N PHE A 233 -14.07 -21.31 -41.43
CA PHE A 233 -13.48 -20.04 -40.97
C PHE A 233 -14.30 -19.36 -39.87
N GLN A 234 -15.39 -19.98 -39.41
CA GLN A 234 -16.19 -19.49 -38.29
C GLN A 234 -15.66 -20.08 -36.97
N ARG A 235 -15.57 -19.24 -35.93
CA ARG A 235 -15.39 -19.69 -34.55
C ARG A 235 -16.72 -19.55 -33.83
N ILE A 236 -17.32 -20.67 -33.44
CA ILE A 236 -18.56 -20.69 -32.67
C ILE A 236 -18.22 -20.62 -31.19
N GLU A 237 -18.82 -19.68 -30.47
CA GLU A 237 -18.74 -19.55 -29.02
C GLU A 237 -20.16 -19.68 -28.45
N VAL A 238 -20.38 -20.71 -27.63
CA VAL A 238 -21.67 -20.98 -26.99
C VAL A 238 -21.55 -20.59 -25.53
N SER A 239 -22.38 -19.64 -25.09
CA SER A 239 -22.44 -19.16 -23.71
C SER A 239 -23.85 -19.36 -23.13
N PRO A 240 -23.98 -19.61 -21.82
CA PRO A 240 -25.28 -19.81 -21.18
C PRO A 240 -26.04 -18.49 -21.05
N ASP A 241 -27.30 -18.46 -21.48
CA ASP A 241 -28.21 -17.36 -21.17
C ASP A 241 -28.78 -17.53 -19.76
N ASN A 242 -28.06 -16.96 -18.80
CA ASN A 242 -28.44 -16.96 -17.39
C ASN A 242 -29.79 -16.26 -17.11
N SER A 243 -30.32 -15.46 -18.04
CA SER A 243 -31.62 -14.79 -17.88
C SER A 243 -32.76 -15.73 -18.26
N VAL A 244 -32.63 -16.45 -19.39
CA VAL A 244 -33.59 -17.47 -19.83
C VAL A 244 -33.60 -18.65 -18.86
N ILE A 245 -32.41 -19.13 -18.43
CA ILE A 245 -32.31 -20.21 -17.44
C ILE A 245 -32.99 -19.82 -16.13
N ARG A 246 -32.83 -18.59 -15.64
CA ARG A 246 -33.51 -18.11 -14.44
C ARG A 246 -35.04 -18.07 -14.63
N GLN A 247 -35.54 -17.57 -15.76
CA GLN A 247 -36.98 -17.52 -16.04
C GLN A 247 -37.58 -18.94 -16.14
N ALA A 248 -36.89 -19.88 -16.78
CA ALA A 248 -37.33 -21.27 -16.88
C ALA A 248 -37.35 -21.99 -15.52
N LEU A 249 -36.35 -21.72 -14.65
CA LEU A 249 -36.36 -22.18 -13.25
C LEU A 249 -37.52 -21.59 -12.43
N GLU A 250 -37.82 -20.30 -12.60
CA GLU A 250 -38.96 -19.64 -11.95
C GLU A 250 -40.31 -20.16 -12.47
N ALA A 251 -40.38 -20.57 -13.73
CA ALA A 251 -41.56 -21.20 -14.35
C ALA A 251 -41.73 -22.69 -14.01
N GLY A 252 -40.74 -23.33 -13.39
CA GLY A 252 -40.78 -24.74 -13.02
C GLY A 252 -40.46 -25.73 -14.16
N ASP A 253 -39.71 -25.30 -15.17
CA ASP A 253 -39.31 -26.15 -16.30
C ASP A 253 -38.34 -27.27 -15.87
N ILE A 254 -38.59 -28.48 -16.35
CA ILE A 254 -37.83 -29.69 -16.00
C ILE A 254 -36.42 -29.62 -16.61
N GLU A 255 -36.30 -29.18 -17.87
CA GLU A 255 -35.01 -29.07 -18.56
C GLU A 255 -34.09 -28.04 -17.87
N ALA A 256 -34.67 -26.97 -17.32
CA ALA A 256 -33.92 -25.97 -16.55
C ALA A 256 -33.46 -26.50 -15.19
N GLN A 257 -34.29 -27.29 -14.50
CA GLN A 257 -33.98 -27.89 -13.19
C GLN A 257 -32.89 -28.96 -13.26
N GLU A 258 -32.72 -29.65 -14.39
CA GLU A 258 -31.60 -30.58 -14.60
C GLU A 258 -30.26 -29.85 -14.79
N VAL A 259 -30.28 -28.63 -15.36
CA VAL A 259 -29.08 -27.87 -15.75
C VAL A 259 -28.64 -26.86 -14.69
N ALA A 260 -29.55 -26.32 -13.88
CA ALA A 260 -29.25 -25.30 -12.89
C ALA A 260 -30.13 -25.40 -11.63
N GLN A 261 -29.61 -24.90 -10.51
CA GLN A 261 -30.33 -24.80 -9.24
C GLN A 261 -30.06 -23.46 -8.56
N PHE A 262 -31.02 -22.95 -7.79
CA PHE A 262 -30.81 -21.76 -6.97
C PHE A 262 -29.89 -22.07 -5.78
N GLY A 263 -28.76 -21.38 -5.70
CA GLY A 263 -27.91 -21.39 -4.50
C GLY A 263 -28.56 -20.66 -3.31
N GLY A 264 -28.10 -20.98 -2.11
CA GLY A 264 -28.47 -20.23 -0.90
C GLY A 264 -28.07 -18.76 -0.98
N ARG A 265 -28.82 -17.88 -0.31
CA ARG A 265 -28.44 -16.46 -0.21
C ARG A 265 -27.29 -16.29 0.77
N GLU A 266 -26.14 -15.82 0.28
CA GLU A 266 -25.01 -15.46 1.12
C GLU A 266 -25.27 -14.15 1.90
N THR A 267 -24.85 -14.12 3.16
CA THR A 267 -24.89 -12.92 4.01
C THR A 267 -23.52 -12.24 3.99
N HIS A 268 -23.48 -10.92 3.80
CA HIS A 268 -22.26 -10.13 3.87
C HIS A 268 -22.31 -9.11 5.01
N LEU A 269 -21.17 -8.84 5.64
CA LEU A 269 -21.02 -7.74 6.59
C LEU A 269 -21.05 -6.40 5.84
N ARG A 270 -21.77 -5.42 6.39
CA ARG A 270 -21.74 -4.03 5.95
C ARG A 270 -21.33 -3.15 7.13
N VAL A 271 -20.28 -2.35 6.92
CA VAL A 271 -19.96 -1.19 7.76
C VAL A 271 -20.60 0.02 7.08
N LEU A 272 -21.32 0.84 7.85
CA LEU A 272 -22.01 2.06 7.39
C LEU A 272 -21.17 3.31 7.69
#